data_AF-A0A975XRF5-F1
#
_entry.id   AF-A0A975XRF5-F1
#
_cell.length_a   1.000
_cell.length_b   1.000
_cell.length_c   1.000
_cell.angle_alpha   90.00
_cell.angle_beta   90.00
_cell.angle_gamma   90.00
#
_symmetry.space_group_name_H-M   'P 1'
#
loop_
_entity.id
_entity.type
_entity.pdbx_description
1 polymer ?
#
loop_
_entity_poly.entity_id
_entity_poly.type
_entity_poly.pdbx_seq_one_letter_code
_entity_poly.pdbx_strand_id
1 'polypeptide(L)' 'MADERSTDCMVDGCQALPDDEVTIDLYGLRMVYTICSEHAQDVRWGAPIEQDAATNRGLVGPA' A
#
# COMPACT_ATOMS: atom_id res chain seq x y z
N MET A 1 25.05 8.25 5.73
CA MET A 1 24.07 8.72 6.74
C MET A 1 23.15 9.65 5.96
N ALA A 2 21.90 9.33 5.61
CA ALA A 2 20.87 8.47 6.18
C ALA A 2 20.31 7.46 5.16
N ASP A 3 19.66 6.42 5.67
CA ASP A 3 18.98 5.34 4.96
C ASP A 3 17.72 5.92 4.27
N GLU A 4 17.76 6.12 2.96
CA GLU A 4 16.64 6.56 2.09
C GLU A 4 15.57 5.46 1.94
N ARG A 5 14.96 5.06 3.06
CA ARG A 5 13.73 4.26 3.00
C ARG A 5 12.62 5.19 2.55
N SER A 6 12.39 5.28 1.23
CA SER A 6 11.22 5.93 0.63
C SER A 6 9.97 5.63 1.45
N THR A 7 9.56 6.59 2.27
CA THR A 7 8.25 6.67 2.93
C THR A 7 7.24 7.24 1.94
N ASP A 8 7.24 6.70 0.72
CA ASP A 8 6.33 7.10 -0.32
C ASP A 8 5.14 6.13 -0.31
N CYS A 9 3.98 6.61 -0.75
CA CYS A 9 2.80 5.78 -0.93
C CYS A 9 3.12 4.56 -1.80
N MET A 10 2.57 3.40 -1.45
CA MET A 10 2.86 2.15 -2.16
C MET A 10 2.23 2.03 -3.56
N VAL A 11 1.53 3.07 -4.03
CA VAL A 11 0.98 3.15 -5.38
C VAL A 11 2.05 3.66 -6.35
N ASP A 12 2.18 2.99 -7.50
CA ASP A 12 3.20 3.35 -8.48
C ASP A 12 3.08 4.82 -8.93
N GLY A 13 4.23 5.50 -9.00
CA GLY A 13 4.30 6.91 -9.33
C GLY A 13 3.79 7.89 -8.25
N CYS A 14 3.37 7.40 -7.07
CA CYS A 14 2.90 8.27 -6.00
C CYS A 14 4.04 8.67 -5.06
N GLN A 15 4.29 9.98 -4.94
CA GLN A 15 5.29 10.56 -4.02
C GLN A 15 4.65 11.16 -2.75
N ALA A 16 3.36 10.89 -2.52
CA ALA A 16 2.70 11.35 -1.30
C ALA A 16 3.15 10.49 -0.12
N LEU A 17 3.26 11.12 1.05
CA LEU A 17 3.49 10.38 2.30
C LEU A 17 2.27 9.50 2.60
N PRO A 18 2.46 8.23 2.97
CA PRO A 18 1.36 7.38 3.38
C PRO A 18 0.86 7.82 4.76
N ASP A 19 -0.45 8.00 4.87
CA ASP A 19 -1.13 8.48 6.08
C ASP A 19 -2.37 7.65 6.43
N ASP A 20 -2.70 6.64 5.63
CA ASP A 20 -3.87 5.78 5.81
C ASP A 20 -3.50 4.30 5.67
N GLU A 21 -4.27 3.45 6.35
CA GLU A 21 -4.10 1.99 6.34
C GLU A 21 -5.35 1.34 5.73
N VAL A 22 -5.13 0.49 4.73
CA VAL A 22 -6.18 -0.26 4.06
C VAL A 22 -5.91 -1.75 4.20
N THR A 23 -6.93 -2.46 4.66
CA THR A 23 -6.92 -3.92 4.77
C THR A 23 -7.78 -4.53 3.66
N ILE A 24 -7.21 -5.47 2.91
CA ILE A 24 -7.91 -6.21 1.85
C ILE A 24 -7.80 -7.71 2.16
N ASP A 25 -8.95 -8.38 2.27
CA ASP A 25 -9.01 -9.83 2.41
C ASP A 25 -9.16 -10.46 1.01
N LEU A 26 -8.16 -11.23 0.56
CA LEU A 26 -8.09 -11.87 -0.76
C LEU A 26 -7.66 -13.33 -0.61
N TYR A 27 -8.48 -14.26 -1.10
CA TYR A 27 -8.22 -15.71 -1.05
C TYR A 27 -7.93 -16.26 0.36
N GLY A 28 -8.53 -15.67 1.40
CA GLY A 28 -8.29 -16.05 2.80
C GLY A 28 -6.98 -15.51 3.36
N LEU A 29 -6.28 -14.64 2.63
CA LEU A 29 -5.12 -13.88 3.10
C LEU A 29 -5.56 -12.44 3.38
N ARG A 30 -5.10 -11.90 4.50
CA ARG A 30 -5.26 -10.49 4.83
C ARG A 30 -4.02 -9.73 4.38
N MET A 31 -4.20 -8.78 3.48
CA MET A 31 -3.16 -7.86 3.04
C MET A 31 -3.40 -6.49 3.66
N VAL A 32 -2.36 -5.89 4.20
CA VAL A 32 -2.41 -4.56 4.84
C VAL A 32 -1.52 -3.61 4.06
N TYR A 33 -2.08 -2.47 3.66
CA TYR A 33 -1.43 -1.46 2.85
C TYR A 33 -1.41 -0.11 3.58
N THR A 34 -0.23 0.46 3.79
CA THR A 34 -0.05 1.87 4.18
C THR A 34 0.11 2.73 2.93
N ILE A 35 -0.90 3.52 2.59
CA ILE A 35 -0.98 4.36 1.37
C ILE A 35 -1.48 5.76 1.74
N CYS A 36 -1.44 6.72 0.81
CA CYS A 36 -2.04 8.03 1.07
C CYS A 36 -3.57 7.94 1.05
N SER A 37 -4.21 8.88 1.74
CA SER A 37 -5.67 8.95 1.91
C SER A 37 -6.46 8.94 0.59
N GLU A 38 -5.90 9.52 -0.48
CA GLU A 38 -6.50 9.52 -1.81
C GLU A 38 -6.60 8.10 -2.38
N HIS A 39 -5.49 7.37 -2.41
CA HIS A 39 -5.48 5.98 -2.87
C HIS A 39 -6.23 5.04 -1.92
N ALA A 40 -6.22 5.33 -0.61
CA ALA A 40 -7.03 4.58 0.33
C ALA A 40 -8.53 4.73 0.03
N GLN A 41 -8.95 5.91 -0.41
CA GLN A 41 -10.29 6.16 -0.88
C GLN A 41 -10.59 5.32 -2.12
N ASP A 42 -9.72 5.33 -3.12
CA ASP A 42 -9.90 4.55 -4.35
C ASP A 42 -10.06 3.05 -4.07
N VAL A 43 -9.23 2.46 -3.18
CA VAL A 43 -9.39 1.05 -2.78
C VAL A 43 -10.76 0.80 -2.16
N ARG A 44 -11.20 1.66 -1.23
CA ARG A 44 -12.50 1.51 -0.54
C ARG A 44 -13.68 1.61 -1.50
N TRP A 45 -13.54 2.36 -2.59
CA TRP A 45 -14.53 2.47 -3.67
C TRP A 45 -14.44 1.35 -4.71
N GLY A 46 -13.47 0.44 -4.58
CA GLY A 46 -13.29 -0.70 -5.48
C GLY A 46 -12.62 -0.33 -6.81
N ALA A 47 -11.89 0.79 -6.86
CA ALA A 47 -11.09 1.14 -8.02
C ALA A 47 -9.88 0.19 -8.15
N PRO A 48 -9.52 -0.22 -9.38
CA PRO A 48 -8.30 -0.98 -9.60
C PRO A 48 -7.08 -0.08 -9.38
N ILE A 49 -6.20 -0.45 -8.47
CA ILE A 49 -4.93 0.26 -8.23
C ILE A 49 -3.78 -0.59 -8.78
N GLU A 50 -2.97 0.00 -9.66
CA GLU A 50 -1.73 -0.62 -10.11
C GLU A 50 -0.68 -0.51 -9.00
N GLN A 51 -0.28 -1.67 -8.47
CA GLN A 51 0.70 -1.75 -7.39
C GLN A 51 2.11 -1.79 -7.99
N ASP A 52 3.04 -1.00 -7.45
CA ASP A 52 4.45 -1.11 -7.84
C ASP A 52 5.01 -2.46 -7.36
N ALA A 53 5.63 -3.20 -8.28
CA ALA A 53 6.23 -4.50 -8.02
C ALA A 53 7.35 -4.44 -6.96
N ALA A 54 8.05 -3.30 -6.82
CA ALA A 54 9.13 -3.12 -5.85
C ALA A 54 8.64 -2.96 -4.40
N THR A 55 7.38 -2.54 -4.21
CA THR A 55 6.84 -2.11 -2.91
C THR A 55 6.08 -3.22 -2.16
N ASN A 56 6.03 -4.43 -2.72
CA ASN A 56 5.57 -5.64 -2.03
C ASN A 56 6.45 -6.08 -0.83
N ARG A 57 7.45 -5.29 -0.45
CA ARG A 57 8.30 -5.48 0.73
C ARG A 57 7.57 -5.10 2.02
N GLY A 58 6.51 -5.82 2.32
CA GLY A 58 5.70 -5.61 3.53
C GLY A 58 4.64 -6.69 3.76
N LEU A 59 4.40 -7.58 2.79
CA LEU A 59 3.47 -8.69 2.89
C LEU A 59 4.03 -9.79 3.82
N VAL A 60 4.02 -9.52 5.12
CA VAL A 60 4.28 -10.53 6.15
C VAL A 60 2.94 -11.17 6.52
N GLY A 61 2.68 -12.38 6.00
CA GLY A 61 1.78 -13.34 6.65
C GLY A 61 2.51 -14.02 7.82
N PRO A 62 1.80 -14.48 8.87
CA PRO A 62 0.91 -15.64 8.71
C PRO A 62 -0.43 -15.61 9.50
N ALA A 63 -1.35 -16.45 9.01
CA ALA A 63 -2.54 -17.09 9.62
C ALA A 63 -3.61 -16.24 10.32
#